data_AF-A0A946QC43-F1
#
_entry.id   AF-A0A946QC43-F1
#
_cell.length_a   1.000
_cell.length_b   1.000
_cell.length_c   1.000
_cell.angle_alpha   90.00
_cell.angle_beta   90.00
_cell.angle_gamma   90.00
#
_symmetry.space_group_name_H-M   'P 1'
#
loop_
_entity.id
_entity.type
_entity.pdbx_description
1 polymer ?
#
loop_
_entity_poly.entity_id
_entity_poly.type
_entity_poly.pdbx_seq_one_letter_code
_entity_poly.pdbx_strand_id
1 'polypeptide(L)'
;MNEPNSSGSQKSAKPTWVKQDGSRINVVVLGGSHEISAEAEQRTRECIDKFFNVVDDLADHPALAIVLGGDGSILHAAKDVSSKQIPVVGVNLGKLGFLA
;
A
#
# COMPACT_ATOMS: atom_id res chain seq x y z
N MET A 1 -0.56 -22.67 48.73
CA MET A 1 -0.43 -21.20 48.64
C MET A 1 -0.61 -20.81 47.18
N ASN A 2 -1.36 -19.73 46.96
CA ASN A 2 -2.10 -19.37 45.75
C ASN A 2 -1.23 -18.98 44.53
N GLU A 3 -1.75 -19.25 43.33
CA GLU A 3 -1.52 -18.51 42.07
C GLU A 3 -2.27 -17.14 42.11
N PRO A 4 -1.83 -16.06 41.42
CA PRO A 4 -2.26 -15.87 40.02
C PRO A 4 -1.31 -15.12 39.06
N ASN A 5 -1.23 -15.63 37.82
CA ASN A 5 -1.40 -14.98 36.51
C ASN A 5 -1.19 -13.44 36.36
N SER A 6 -0.35 -13.00 35.41
CA SER A 6 -0.57 -11.73 34.68
C SER A 6 0.09 -11.68 33.29
N SER A 7 -0.73 -12.00 32.28
CA SER A 7 -0.91 -11.25 31.03
C SER A 7 0.24 -10.37 30.50
N GLY A 8 0.93 -10.86 29.48
CA GLY A 8 1.54 -10.02 28.45
C GLY A 8 0.85 -10.28 27.11
N SER A 9 -0.42 -9.90 26.99
CA SER A 9 -1.06 -9.80 25.68
C SER A 9 -0.19 -8.87 24.85
N GLN A 10 0.52 -9.39 23.85
CA GLN A 10 1.03 -8.57 22.75
C GLN A 10 -0.22 -8.00 22.08
N LYS A 11 -0.72 -6.88 22.62
CA LYS A 11 -1.62 -6.00 21.90
C LYS A 11 -0.84 -5.65 20.65
N SER A 12 -1.23 -6.24 19.53
CA SER A 12 -0.79 -5.85 18.19
C SER A 12 -0.77 -4.33 18.19
N ALA A 13 0.43 -3.74 18.23
CA ALA A 13 0.57 -2.30 18.23
C ALA A 13 -0.19 -1.80 17.01
N LYS A 14 -1.04 -0.78 17.19
CA LYS A 14 -1.75 -0.19 16.06
C LYS A 14 -0.72 0.10 14.95
N PRO A 15 -1.01 -0.25 13.70
CA PRO A 15 -0.04 -0.01 12.65
C PRO A 15 0.28 1.48 12.60
N THR A 16 1.57 1.82 12.62
CA THR A 16 2.07 3.20 12.69
C THR A 16 1.63 4.05 11.49
N TRP A 17 1.09 3.42 10.44
CA TRP A 17 0.60 4.06 9.23
C TRP A 17 -0.81 4.68 9.33
N VAL A 18 -1.57 4.44 10.41
CA VAL A 18 -2.91 5.04 10.60
C VAL A 18 -2.80 6.37 11.33
N LYS A 19 -2.77 7.48 10.58
CA LYS A 19 -2.88 8.84 11.13
C LYS A 19 -4.35 9.16 11.49
N GLN A 20 -4.62 9.67 12.69
CA GLN A 20 -5.98 10.03 13.15
C GLN A 20 -6.27 11.54 13.13
N ASP A 21 -5.29 12.34 12.72
CA ASP A 21 -5.32 13.80 12.72
C ASP A 21 -5.87 14.39 11.41
N GLY A 22 -6.28 13.55 10.46
CA GLY A 22 -6.76 13.96 9.15
C GLY A 22 -5.65 14.35 8.17
N SER A 23 -4.37 14.26 8.56
CA SER A 23 -3.25 14.48 7.66
C SER A 23 -3.22 13.43 6.56
N ARG A 24 -2.97 13.85 5.31
CA ARG A 24 -2.70 12.91 4.22
C ARG A 24 -1.49 12.03 4.58
N ILE A 25 -1.58 10.75 4.25
CA ILE A 25 -0.47 9.81 4.42
C ILE A 25 0.37 9.76 3.15
N ASN A 26 1.67 9.50 3.32
CA ASN A 26 2.58 9.29 2.19
C ASN A 26 2.25 7.94 1.56
N VAL A 27 2.08 7.91 0.25
CA VAL A 27 1.93 6.67 -0.54
C VAL A 27 2.90 6.71 -1.70
N VAL A 28 3.42 5.54 -2.06
CA VAL A 28 4.15 5.38 -3.32
C VAL A 28 3.22 4.72 -4.32
N VAL A 29 3.21 5.20 -5.56
CA VAL A 29 2.45 4.60 -6.65
C VAL A 29 3.41 3.88 -7.59
N LEU A 30 3.23 2.56 -7.72
CA LEU A 30 4.10 1.70 -8.50
C LEU A 30 3.35 1.12 -9.71
N GLY A 31 4.08 0.75 -10.76
CA GLY A 31 3.51 0.23 -11.99
C GLY A 31 2.97 1.32 -12.92
N GLY A 32 2.15 0.90 -13.88
CA GLY A 32 1.73 1.71 -15.02
C GLY A 32 2.72 1.63 -16.18
N SER A 33 2.35 0.90 -17.22
CA SER A 33 3.18 0.72 -18.43
C SER A 33 2.36 0.25 -19.65
N HIS A 34 1.04 0.15 -19.52
CA HIS A 34 0.20 -0.50 -20.53
C HIS A 34 -0.77 0.51 -21.17
N GLU A 35 -0.59 0.76 -22.46
CA GLU A 35 -1.43 1.66 -23.25
C GLU A 35 -2.92 1.27 -23.25
N ILE A 36 -3.21 -0.03 -23.11
CA ILE A 36 -4.58 -0.59 -23.14
C ILE A 36 -5.47 0.01 -22.04
N SER A 37 -4.90 0.47 -20.92
CA SER A 37 -5.65 1.01 -19.78
C SER A 37 -5.20 2.41 -19.36
N ALA A 38 -4.53 3.14 -20.25
CA ALA A 38 -3.98 4.47 -19.96
C ALA A 38 -5.00 5.44 -19.35
N GLU A 39 -6.24 5.47 -19.86
CA GLU A 39 -7.31 6.33 -19.33
C GLU A 39 -7.74 5.93 -17.90
N ALA A 40 -7.87 4.63 -17.65
CA ALA A 40 -8.23 4.12 -16.32
C ALA A 40 -7.10 4.35 -15.31
N GLU A 41 -5.85 4.18 -15.75
CA GLU A 41 -4.66 4.49 -14.97
C GLU A 41 -4.61 5.97 -14.59
N GLN A 42 -4.78 6.86 -15.58
CA GLN A 42 -4.78 8.30 -15.37
C GLN A 42 -5.83 8.72 -14.34
N ARG A 43 -7.08 8.27 -14.50
CA ARG A 43 -8.16 8.55 -13.54
C ARG A 43 -7.87 8.01 -12.15
N THR A 44 -7.25 6.83 -12.07
CA THR A 44 -6.87 6.22 -10.79
C THR A 44 -5.79 7.05 -10.10
N ARG A 45 -4.76 7.48 -10.84
CA ARG A 45 -3.70 8.37 -10.33
C ARG A 45 -4.28 9.70 -9.83
N GLU A 46 -5.17 10.32 -10.60
CA GLU A 46 -5.87 11.55 -10.18
C GLU A 46 -6.72 11.37 -8.90
N CYS A 47 -7.31 10.19 -8.72
CA CYS A 47 -8.02 9.88 -7.48
C CYS A 47 -7.05 9.75 -6.31
N ILE A 48 -5.94 9.04 -6.49
CA ILE A 48 -4.91 8.86 -5.46
C ILE A 48 -4.35 10.22 -5.01
N ASP A 49 -4.01 11.11 -5.93
CA ASP A 49 -3.44 12.43 -5.64
C ASP A 49 -4.38 13.34 -4.82
N LYS A 50 -5.70 13.16 -4.95
CA LYS A 50 -6.70 13.90 -4.17
C LYS A 50 -6.73 13.50 -2.70
N PHE A 51 -6.38 12.26 -2.37
CA PHE A 51 -6.54 11.72 -1.01
C PHE A 51 -5.22 11.45 -0.29
N PHE A 52 -4.12 11.31 -1.02
CA PHE A 52 -2.82 10.94 -0.48
C PHE A 52 -1.74 11.97 -0.80
N ASN A 53 -0.63 11.90 -0.09
CA ASN A 53 0.60 12.58 -0.51
C ASN A 53 1.43 11.57 -1.31
N VAL A 54 1.53 11.74 -2.62
CA VAL A 54 2.29 10.83 -3.47
C VAL A 54 3.77 11.17 -3.33
N VAL A 55 4.58 10.15 -3.00
CA VAL A 55 6.04 10.26 -2.92
C VAL A 55 6.68 9.39 -3.99
N ASP A 56 7.84 9.82 -4.48
CA ASP A 56 8.56 9.14 -5.57
C ASP A 56 9.55 8.08 -5.06
N ASP A 57 9.99 8.19 -3.79
CA ASP A 57 10.98 7.30 -3.21
C ASP A 57 10.45 6.55 -1.97
N LEU A 58 10.86 5.30 -1.83
CA LEU A 58 10.65 4.51 -0.61
C LEU A 58 11.43 5.07 0.60
N ALA A 59 12.44 5.91 0.37
CA ALA A 59 13.14 6.67 1.40
C ALA A 59 12.22 7.69 2.11
N ASP A 60 11.15 8.15 1.45
CA ASP A 60 10.17 9.07 2.04
C ASP A 60 9.15 8.36 2.96
N HIS A 61 9.47 7.14 3.36
CA HIS A 61 8.72 6.30 4.30
C HIS A 61 7.22 6.25 3.98
N PRO A 62 6.82 5.81 2.77
CA PRO A 62 5.42 5.66 2.43
C PRO A 62 4.75 4.65 3.37
N ALA A 63 3.57 5.02 3.83
CA ALA A 63 2.71 4.22 4.68
C ALA A 63 2.04 3.05 3.91
N LEU A 64 1.93 3.19 2.59
CA LEU A 64 1.27 2.25 1.70
C LEU A 64 1.90 2.31 0.30
N ALA A 65 2.05 1.15 -0.34
CA ALA A 65 2.35 1.04 -1.75
C ALA A 65 1.06 0.72 -2.53
N ILE A 66 0.69 1.60 -3.46
CA ILE A 66 -0.45 1.39 -4.36
C ILE A 66 0.11 0.95 -5.71
N VAL A 67 -0.28 -0.22 -6.19
CA VAL A 67 0.27 -0.81 -7.41
C VAL A 67 -0.79 -0.82 -8.50
N LEU A 68 -0.49 -0.16 -9.61
CA LEU A 68 -1.35 -0.09 -10.79
C LEU A 68 -0.86 -1.10 -11.83
N GLY A 69 -1.62 -2.17 -12.06
CA GLY A 69 -1.21 -3.22 -12.99
C GLY A 69 -1.87 -4.56 -12.70
N GLY A 70 -1.31 -5.64 -13.24
CA GLY A 70 -1.77 -7.00 -12.97
C GLY A 70 -0.96 -7.71 -11.88
N ASP A 71 -1.22 -9.01 -11.72
CA ASP A 71 -0.58 -9.88 -10.73
C ASP A 71 0.96 -9.80 -10.74
N GLY A 72 1.56 -9.78 -11.93
CA GLY A 72 3.02 -9.65 -12.08
C GLY A 72 3.57 -8.34 -11.52
N SER A 73 2.88 -7.22 -11.76
CA SER A 73 3.24 -5.91 -11.22
C SER A 73 3.11 -5.88 -9.71
N ILE A 74 2.05 -6.50 -9.17
CA ILE A 74 1.79 -6.56 -7.72
C ILE A 74 2.85 -7.41 -7.02
N LEU A 75 3.19 -8.58 -7.55
CA LEU A 75 4.24 -9.44 -6.99
C LEU A 75 5.62 -8.76 -7.06
N HIS A 76 5.91 -8.06 -8.15
CA HIS A 76 7.15 -7.30 -8.29
C HIS A 76 7.25 -6.20 -7.22
N ALA A 77 6.21 -5.37 -7.09
CA ALA A 77 6.14 -4.33 -6.08
C ALA A 77 6.21 -4.89 -4.65
N ALA A 78 5.50 -5.98 -4.37
CA ALA A 78 5.55 -6.65 -3.06
C ALA A 78 6.96 -7.10 -2.68
N LYS A 79 7.72 -7.62 -3.65
CA LYS A 79 9.12 -7.97 -3.45
C LYS A 79 9.95 -6.73 -3.07
N ASP A 80 9.79 -5.63 -3.80
CA ASP A 80 10.58 -4.41 -3.60
C ASP A 80 10.33 -3.74 -2.24
N VAL A 81 9.08 -3.76 -1.79
CA VAL A 81 8.69 -3.10 -0.53
C VAL A 81 8.73 -4.01 0.69
N SER A 82 8.90 -5.33 0.50
CA SER A 82 8.90 -6.34 1.57
C SER A 82 9.93 -6.06 2.68
N SER A 83 11.13 -5.62 2.31
CA SER A 83 12.21 -5.31 3.26
C SER A 83 11.85 -4.21 4.26
N LYS A 84 10.95 -3.29 3.86
CA LYS A 84 10.45 -2.17 4.68
C LYS A 84 9.10 -2.47 5.34
N GLN A 85 8.54 -3.67 5.13
CA GLN A 85 7.22 -4.08 5.66
C GLN A 85 6.09 -3.10 5.29
N ILE A 86 6.17 -2.48 4.12
CA ILE A 86 5.13 -1.57 3.62
C ILE A 86 3.98 -2.41 3.06
N PRO A 87 2.73 -2.18 3.48
CA PRO A 87 1.58 -2.87 2.93
C PRO A 87 1.38 -2.53 1.45
N VAL A 88 0.86 -3.49 0.69
CA VAL A 88 0.59 -3.35 -0.75
C VAL A 88 -0.91 -3.44 -1.00
N VAL A 89 -1.43 -2.50 -1.79
CA VAL A 89 -2.78 -2.56 -2.37
C VAL A 89 -2.64 -2.56 -3.89
N GLY A 90 -3.10 -3.63 -4.53
CA GLY A 90 -3.15 -3.73 -5.98
C GLY A 90 -4.46 -3.16 -6.54
N VAL A 91 -4.37 -2.45 -7.66
CA VAL A 91 -5.51 -2.02 -8.48
C VAL A 91 -5.34 -2.66 -9.86
N ASN A 92 -6.25 -3.58 -10.20
CA ASN A 92 -6.21 -4.23 -11.50
C ASN A 92 -6.63 -3.26 -12.59
N LEU A 93 -5.71 -2.94 -13.49
CA LEU A 93 -6.00 -2.12 -14.67
C LEU A 93 -5.89 -2.94 -15.96
N GLY A 94 -6.01 -4.27 -15.90
CA GLY A 94 -5.91 -5.18 -17.04
C GLY A 94 -7.18 -5.99 -17.33
N LYS A 95 -7.00 -7.17 -17.93
CA LYS A 95 -8.02 -8.24 -17.92
C LYS A 95 -8.10 -8.85 -16.52
N LEU A 96 -9.27 -9.40 -16.15
CA LEU A 96 -9.50 -10.04 -14.85
C LEU A 96 -8.35 -11.00 -14.49
N GLY A 97 -7.60 -10.66 -13.42
CA GLY A 97 -6.49 -11.46 -12.87
C GLY A 97 -6.91 -12.17 -11.58
N PHE A 98 -5.95 -12.75 -10.84
CA PHE A 98 -6.23 -13.43 -9.55
C PHE A 98 -5.88 -12.59 -8.32
N LEU A 99 -4.91 -11.66 -8.42
CA LEU A 99 -4.41 -10.87 -7.29
C LEU A 99 -4.97 -9.44 -7.27
N ALA A 100 -5.84 -9.10 -8.21
CA ALA A 100 -6.49 -7.79 -8.29
C ALA A 100 -7.87 -7.87 -8.93
#